data_AF-A0A950IPM5-F1
#
_entry.id   AF-A0A950IPM5-F1
#
_cell.length_a   1.000
_cell.length_b   1.000
_cell.length_c   1.000
_cell.angle_alpha   90.00
_cell.angle_beta   90.00
_cell.angle_gamma   90.00
#
_symmetry.space_group_name_H-M   'P 1'
#
loop_
_entity.id
_entity.type
_entity.pdbx_description
1 polymer ?
#
loop_
_entity_poly.entity_id
_entity_poly.type
_entity_poly.pdbx_seq_one_letter_code
_entity_poly.pdbx_strand_id
1 'polypeptide(L)' 'MELKHKTLALAVAGVLACCSAQGQISGDVVKIGFITDMSGVYSDIDGKGGADAIEMAIADFGGTVNGKKIVLLKADH' A
#
# COMPACT_ATOMS: atom_id res chain seq x y z
N MET A 1 -35.38 -16.58 32.19
CA MET A 1 -33.95 -16.61 31.81
C MET A 1 -33.73 -16.41 30.31
N GLU A 2 -34.65 -16.85 29.45
CA GLU A 2 -34.63 -16.67 27.98
C GLU A 2 -34.29 -15.25 27.48
N LEU A 3 -34.89 -14.21 28.08
CA LEU A 3 -34.71 -12.83 27.61
C LEU A 3 -33.27 -12.32 27.78
N LYS A 4 -32.60 -12.70 28.87
CA LYS A 4 -31.21 -12.33 29.20
C LYS A 4 -30.19 -12.93 28.22
N HIS A 5 -30.45 -14.16 27.76
CA HIS A 5 -29.61 -14.85 26.77
C HIS A 5 -29.75 -14.21 25.38
N LYS A 6 -30.96 -13.77 25.01
CA LYS A 6 -31.21 -13.05 23.76
C LYS A 6 -30.55 -11.66 23.74
N THR A 7 -30.55 -10.95 24.86
CA THR A 7 -29.84 -9.65 24.96
C THR A 7 -28.33 -9.82 24.88
N LEU A 8 -27.79 -10.88 25.50
CA LEU A 8 -26.37 -11.20 25.45
C LEU A 8 -25.93 -11.60 24.02
N ALA A 9 -26.73 -12.40 23.32
CA ALA A 9 -26.46 -12.80 21.94
C ALA A 9 -26.45 -11.60 20.97
N LEU A 10 -27.38 -10.65 21.16
CA LEU A 10 -27.46 -9.45 20.32
C LEU A 10 -26.27 -8.50 20.56
N ALA A 11 -25.80 -8.37 21.80
CA ALA A 11 -24.62 -7.59 22.14
C ALA A 11 -23.33 -8.16 21.51
N VAL A 12 -23.18 -9.50 21.50
CA VAL A 12 -22.04 -10.16 20.85
C VAL A 12 -22.07 -9.98 19.32
N ALA A 13 -23.24 -10.06 18.70
CA ALA A 13 -23.39 -9.83 17.25
C ALA A 13 -23.03 -8.39 16.84
N GLY A 14 -23.35 -7.40 17.69
CA GLY A 14 -22.98 -5.99 17.45
C GLY A 14 -21.47 -5.75 17.48
N VAL A 15 -20.72 -6.43 18.36
CA VAL A 15 -19.25 -6.30 18.45
C VAL A 15 -18.56 -6.91 17.22
N LEU A 16 -19.07 -8.02 16.68
CA LEU A 16 -18.55 -8.64 15.45
C LEU A 16 -18.79 -7.78 14.20
N ALA A 17 -19.89 -7.02 14.17
CA ALA A 17 -20.18 -6.08 13.08
C ALA A 17 -19.30 -4.82 13.11
N CYS A 18 -18.64 -4.53 14.25
CA CYS A 18 -17.70 -3.42 14.41
C CYS A 18 -16.25 -3.78 14.09
N CYS A 19 -15.96 -5.02 13.66
CA CYS A 19 -14.70 -5.35 13.01
C CYS A 19 -14.65 -4.58 11.69
N SER A 20 -14.03 -3.40 11.76
CA SER A 20 -13.87 -2.45 10.69
C SER A 20 -13.40 -3.13 9.41
N ALA A 21 -14.01 -2.77 8.29
CA ALA A 21 -13.43 -3.01 6.98
C ALA A 21 -12.07 -2.29 6.94
N GLN A 22 -11.00 -3.02 7.25
CA GLN A 22 -9.64 -2.53 7.10
C GLN A 22 -9.45 -2.30 5.60
N GLY A 23 -9.21 -1.04 5.21
CA GLY A 23 -8.98 -0.69 3.81
C GLY A 23 -7.93 -1.63 3.21
N GLN A 24 -8.36 -2.47 2.27
CA GLN A 24 -7.49 -3.44 1.64
C GLN A 24 -6.65 -2.75 0.58
N ILE A 25 -5.35 -3.03 0.55
CA ILE A 25 -4.49 -2.64 -0.56
C ILE A 25 -4.91 -3.46 -1.78
N SER A 26 -5.42 -2.77 -2.80
CA SER A 26 -5.89 -3.40 -4.03
C SER A 26 -4.77 -4.15 -4.75
N GLY A 27 -5.06 -5.36 -5.22
CA GLY A 27 -4.11 -6.20 -5.95
C GLY A 27 -2.91 -6.68 -5.14
N ASP A 28 -2.97 -6.59 -3.80
CA ASP A 28 -1.94 -7.04 -2.86
C ASP A 28 -0.53 -6.45 -3.08
N VAL A 29 -0.45 -5.28 -3.73
CA VAL A 29 0.80 -4.61 -4.06
C VAL A 29 0.65 -3.10 -4.03
N VAL A 30 1.67 -2.39 -3.56
CA VAL A 30 1.76 -0.93 -3.69
C VAL A 30 2.65 -0.62 -4.89
N LYS A 31 2.08 0.08 -5.88
CA LYS A 31 2.80 0.49 -7.09
C LYS A 31 3.14 1.97 -7.00
N ILE A 32 4.42 2.29 -7.15
CA ILE A 32 4.92 3.66 -7.29
C ILE A 32 5.21 3.88 -8.77
N GLY A 33 4.58 4.88 -9.38
CA GLY A 33 4.88 5.27 -10.76
C GLY A 33 5.92 6.40 -10.77
N PHE A 34 6.97 6.21 -11.54
CA PHE A 34 8.00 7.21 -11.81
C PHE A 34 7.98 7.54 -13.30
N ILE A 35 7.54 8.75 -13.62
CA ILE A 35 7.42 9.27 -14.99
C ILE A 35 8.29 10.51 -15.05
N THR A 36 9.41 10.41 -15.75
CA THR A 36 10.39 11.49 -15.90
C THR A 36 11.10 11.35 -17.23
N ASP A 37 11.93 12.34 -17.56
CA ASP A 37 12.81 12.28 -18.73
C ASP A 37 13.93 11.25 -18.49
N MET A 38 13.91 10.15 -19.24
CA MET A 38 14.92 9.08 -19.16
C MET A 38 15.94 9.15 -20.29
N SER A 39 15.70 9.94 -21.34
CA SER A 39 16.46 9.87 -22.59
C SER A 39 16.80 11.23 -23.23
N GLY A 40 16.13 12.28 -22.81
CA GLY A 40 16.28 13.66 -23.23
C GLY A 40 17.27 14.46 -22.39
N VAL A 41 17.13 15.78 -22.47
CA VAL A 41 18.12 16.75 -21.96
C VAL A 41 18.18 16.83 -20.43
N TYR A 42 17.20 16.27 -19.73
CA TYR A 42 17.14 16.26 -18.27
C TYR A 42 17.44 14.89 -17.65
N SER A 43 17.72 13.88 -18.48
CA SER A 43 18.02 12.51 -18.03
C SER A 43 19.20 12.41 -17.05
N ASP A 44 20.19 13.29 -17.17
CA ASP A 44 21.34 13.35 -16.27
C ASP A 44 21.01 13.98 -14.90
N ILE A 45 19.95 14.79 -14.80
CA ILE A 45 19.55 15.50 -13.57
C ILE A 45 18.70 14.60 -12.67
N ASP A 46 17.85 13.77 -13.26
CA ASP A 46 16.94 12.87 -12.56
C ASP A 46 17.02 11.47 -13.20
N GLY A 47 16.22 11.20 -14.24
CA GLY A 47 16.30 10.03 -15.10
C GLY A 47 16.63 8.72 -14.37
N LYS A 48 17.67 8.02 -14.84
CA LYS A 48 18.08 6.74 -14.26
C LYS A 48 18.59 6.89 -12.82
N GLY A 49 19.26 8.00 -12.49
CA GLY A 49 19.74 8.26 -11.14
C GLY A 49 18.60 8.38 -10.12
N GLY A 50 17.53 9.06 -10.50
CA GLY A 50 16.31 9.17 -9.71
C GLY A 50 15.61 7.83 -9.52
N ALA A 51 15.53 7.01 -10.57
CA ALA A 51 14.99 5.66 -10.48
C ALA A 51 15.77 4.80 -9.49
N ASP A 52 17.11 4.81 -9.57
CA ASP A 52 17.98 4.06 -8.66
C ASP A 52 17.83 4.58 -7.22
N ALA A 53 17.70 5.90 -7.03
CA ALA A 53 17.45 6.51 -5.72
C ALA A 53 16.11 6.05 -5.11
N ILE A 54 15.05 5.94 -5.91
CA ILE A 54 13.76 5.42 -5.45
C ILE A 54 13.87 3.93 -5.08
N GLU A 55 14.59 3.13 -5.88
CA GLU A 55 14.82 1.71 -5.57
C GLU A 55 15.59 1.53 -4.26
N MET A 56 16.61 2.37 -4.00
CA MET A 56 17.31 2.43 -2.72
C MET A 56 16.37 2.83 -1.57
N ALA A 57 15.55 3.86 -1.75
CA ALA A 57 14.60 4.29 -0.72
C ALA A 57 13.55 3.21 -0.39
N ILE A 58 13.10 2.44 -1.39
CA ILE A 58 12.22 1.29 -1.18
C ILE A 58 12.94 0.21 -0.35
N ALA A 59 14.22 -0.06 -0.67
CA ALA A 59 15.02 -1.03 0.06
C ALA A 59 15.24 -0.60 1.53
N ASP A 60 15.58 0.66 1.77
CA ASP A 60 15.77 1.24 3.11
C ASP A 60 14.49 1.20 3.93
N PHE A 61 13.32 1.35 3.29
CA PHE A 61 12.02 1.20 3.92
C PHE A 61 11.66 -0.26 4.26
N GLY A 62 12.44 -1.24 3.78
CA GLY A 62 12.21 -2.66 4.00
C GLY A 62 11.36 -3.33 2.90
N GLY A 63 11.14 -2.66 1.77
CA GLY A 63 10.52 -3.23 0.57
C GLY A 63 9.03 -3.57 0.66
N THR A 64 8.41 -3.36 1.82
CA THR A 64 6.99 -3.68 2.06
C THR A 64 6.32 -2.64 2.95
N VAL A 65 5.01 -2.47 2.80
CA VAL A 65 4.15 -1.71 3.71
C VAL A 65 2.89 -2.51 3.98
N ASN A 66 2.51 -2.65 5.26
CA ASN A 66 1.39 -3.50 5.69
C ASN A 66 1.46 -4.94 5.13
N GLY A 67 2.68 -5.49 5.04
CA GLY A 67 2.94 -6.83 4.49
C GLY A 67 2.74 -6.94 2.97
N LYS A 68 2.55 -5.84 2.25
CA LYS A 68 2.43 -5.80 0.78
C LYS A 68 3.71 -5.27 0.15
N LYS A 69 4.14 -5.87 -0.96
CA LYS A 69 5.35 -5.46 -1.67
C LYS A 69 5.18 -4.06 -2.27
N ILE A 70 6.24 -3.26 -2.22
CA ILE A 70 6.35 -2.00 -2.95
C ILE A 70 7.07 -2.28 -4.28
N VAL A 71 6.50 -1.83 -5.39
CA VAL A 71 7.07 -2.01 -6.74
C VAL A 71 7.16 -0.65 -7.43
N LEU A 72 8.34 -0.35 -7.97
CA LEU A 72 8.55 0.80 -8.85
C LEU A 72 8.18 0.44 -10.30
N LEU A 73 7.35 1.26 -10.91
CA LEU A 73 7.07 1.28 -12.35
C LEU A 73 7.70 2.54 -12.94
N LYS A 74 8.29 2.43 -14.13
CA LYS A 74 9.05 3.50 -14.78
C LYS A 74 8.47 3.77 -16.17
N ALA A 75 8.33 5.03 -16.55
CA ALA A 75 7.98 5.45 -17.90
C ALA A 75 8.78 6.69 -18.30
N ASP A 76 9.18 6.74 -19.56
CA ASP A 76 9.83 7.91 -20.18
C ASP A 76 8.74 8.83 -20.76
N HIS A 77 8.86 10.15 -20.54
CA HIS A 77 7.92 11.17 -21.03
C HIS A 77 8.60 12.13 -22.01
#